data_AF-A0A4Y7WLA5-F1
#
_entry.id   AF-A0A4Y7WLA5-F1
#
_cell.length_a   1.000
_cell.length_b   1.000
_cell.length_c   1.000
_cell.angle_alpha   90.00
_cell.angle_beta   90.00
_cell.angle_gamma   90.00
#
_symmetry.space_group_name_H-M   'P 1'
#
loop_
_entity.id
_entity.type
_entity.pdbx_description
1 polymer ?
#
loop_
_entity_poly.entity_id
_entity_poly.type
_entity_poly.pdbx_seq_one_letter_code
_entity_poly.pdbx_strand_id
1 'polypeptide(L)'
;MQRFLFLFSLCLCITGCTIPADTGGDTLTSVNDESFTGFVIDRTDIGSLVSHEGGLTMFSNIPVAHGVGDRVRIHYRDVLDSFPSQADGSQATVVSSPKPDGATYSEKEAIQQALELARAFPSSDAMSAYPFVTYTHYVKEADVWEITIQIYGEEEHLIEIGSNGVSVDHCEHSSLTDYSPACFTGYVIENRLISTENDLITFTNLIRSAEIGDRVSVEYTDVKESYPASATAVSSKVVSPPKPDGATYSEKEAIQQALLYYNEQNRQPESDPVAFPVIHFCTYHDETDTWTITINDVDIEI
;
A
#
# COMPACT_ATOMS: atom_id res chain seq x y z
N MET A 1 81.19 0.97 30.85
CA MET A 1 81.20 0.50 29.45
C MET A 1 79.88 -0.21 29.19
N GLN A 2 79.13 -0.03 28.12
CA GLN A 2 78.94 1.05 27.16
C GLN A 2 77.62 0.67 26.49
N ARG A 3 76.57 1.46 26.71
CA ARG A 3 75.30 1.29 26.01
C ARG A 3 75.54 1.61 24.53
N PHE A 4 75.24 0.69 23.64
CA PHE A 4 75.11 1.00 22.21
C PHE A 4 73.63 0.96 21.85
N LEU A 5 73.07 2.18 21.72
CA LEU A 5 71.92 2.46 20.87
C LEU A 5 72.30 2.12 19.44
N PHE A 6 71.44 1.40 18.74
CA PHE A 6 71.31 1.56 17.30
C PHE A 6 69.87 2.00 17.01
N LEU A 7 69.73 3.29 16.71
CA LEU A 7 68.66 3.82 15.87
C LEU A 7 68.75 3.10 14.53
N PHE A 8 67.64 2.55 14.04
CA PHE A 8 67.49 2.31 12.61
C PHE A 8 66.17 2.90 12.12
N SER A 9 66.32 3.53 10.97
CA SER A 9 65.46 4.51 10.33
C SER A 9 64.08 3.99 9.97
N LEU A 10 63.11 4.89 10.13
CA LEU A 10 61.89 5.03 9.35
C LEU A 10 62.11 4.59 7.89
N CYS A 11 61.28 3.66 7.42
CA CYS A 11 60.97 3.51 6.00
C CYS A 11 59.47 3.20 5.88
N LEU A 12 58.70 4.23 5.51
CA LEU A 12 57.36 4.08 4.98
C LEU A 12 57.42 3.21 3.72
N CYS A 13 56.71 2.08 3.74
CA CYS A 13 56.16 1.50 2.52
C CYS A 13 54.69 1.20 2.81
N ILE A 14 53.85 2.20 2.56
CA ILE A 14 52.42 2.01 2.32
C ILE A 14 52.33 1.27 0.99
N THR A 15 52.27 -0.06 1.02
CA THR A 15 51.85 -0.81 -0.15
C THR A 15 50.34 -0.74 -0.20
N GLY A 16 49.85 0.19 -1.01
CA GLY A 16 48.47 0.21 -1.46
C GLY A 16 48.17 -1.11 -2.16
N CYS A 17 47.27 -1.89 -1.56
CA CYS A 17 46.45 -2.79 -2.35
C CYS A 17 45.55 -1.90 -3.19
N THR A 18 45.91 -1.75 -4.46
CA THR A 18 45.00 -1.36 -5.52
C THR A 18 43.85 -2.36 -5.52
N ILE A 19 42.68 -1.95 -5.05
CA ILE A 19 41.45 -2.67 -5.34
C ILE A 19 41.20 -2.49 -6.85
N PRO A 20 41.17 -3.57 -7.63
CA PRO A 20 40.82 -3.47 -9.05
C PRO A 20 39.37 -2.99 -9.17
N ALA A 21 39.15 -2.10 -10.13
CA ALA A 21 37.82 -1.64 -10.51
C ALA A 21 36.96 -2.82 -10.97
N ASP A 22 35.75 -2.85 -10.44
CA ASP A 22 34.50 -3.38 -11.00
C ASP A 22 34.56 -4.75 -11.69
N THR A 23 34.03 -5.75 -10.98
CA THR A 23 33.20 -6.80 -11.61
C THR A 23 32.17 -7.28 -10.60
N GLY A 24 30.97 -6.70 -10.65
CA GLY A 24 29.69 -7.39 -10.45
C GLY A 24 29.34 -7.86 -9.04
N GLY A 25 28.25 -7.28 -8.51
CA GLY A 25 27.46 -7.85 -7.43
C GLY A 25 27.27 -6.92 -6.25
N ASP A 26 26.45 -5.88 -6.41
CA ASP A 26 25.72 -5.30 -5.29
C ASP A 26 24.30 -5.02 -5.78
N THR A 27 23.36 -5.80 -5.25
CA THR A 27 21.92 -5.66 -5.42
C THR A 27 21.45 -4.45 -4.61
N LEU A 28 21.79 -3.25 -5.07
CA LEU A 28 21.05 -2.03 -4.75
C LEU A 28 20.05 -1.86 -5.88
N THR A 29 18.80 -2.28 -5.65
CA THR A 29 17.70 -1.99 -6.56
C THR A 29 17.41 -0.48 -6.55
N SER A 30 16.91 0.00 -7.69
CA SER A 30 16.98 1.37 -8.18
C SER A 30 16.67 2.50 -7.18
N VAL A 31 17.39 3.60 -7.38
CA VAL A 31 17.17 4.92 -6.78
C VAL A 31 15.77 5.44 -7.09
N ASN A 32 14.85 5.42 -6.12
CA ASN A 32 13.72 6.34 -6.12
C ASN A 32 14.22 7.66 -5.53
N ASP A 33 14.53 8.64 -6.40
CA ASP A 33 14.88 10.01 -5.96
C ASP A 33 13.60 10.83 -5.64
N GLU A 34 12.42 10.25 -5.87
CA GLU A 34 11.13 10.84 -5.53
C GLU A 34 10.75 10.53 -4.08
N SER A 35 10.33 11.55 -3.33
CA SER A 35 9.69 11.33 -2.04
C SER A 35 8.36 10.63 -2.20
N PHE A 36 8.03 9.76 -1.26
CA PHE A 36 6.66 9.29 -1.09
C PHE A 36 6.01 9.94 0.13
N THR A 37 4.69 9.86 0.18
CA THR A 37 3.89 10.21 1.35
C THR A 37 3.26 8.94 1.90
N GLY A 38 3.32 8.76 3.22
CA GLY A 38 2.85 7.56 3.90
C GLY A 38 2.38 7.81 5.32
N PHE A 39 1.87 6.79 5.99
CA PHE A 39 1.40 6.87 7.37
C PHE A 39 2.33 6.13 8.31
N VAL A 40 2.65 6.74 9.45
CA VAL A 40 3.39 6.05 10.51
C VAL A 40 2.45 5.04 11.17
N ILE A 41 2.75 3.74 11.02
CA ILE A 41 1.94 2.63 11.50
C ILE A 41 2.40 2.16 12.88
N ASP A 42 3.71 2.11 13.11
CA ASP A 42 4.27 1.70 14.39
C ASP A 42 5.60 2.42 14.68
N ARG A 43 5.98 2.46 15.96
CA ARG A 43 7.24 3.02 16.42
C ARG A 43 7.89 2.06 17.41
N THR A 44 9.11 1.68 17.08
CA THR A 44 9.94 0.78 17.88
C THR A 44 11.24 1.47 18.27
N ASP A 45 12.04 0.78 19.08
CA ASP A 45 13.36 1.20 19.53
C ASP A 45 14.33 1.40 18.35
N ILE A 46 14.10 0.67 17.25
CA ILE A 46 14.99 0.58 16.09
C ILE A 46 14.54 1.46 14.91
N GLY A 47 13.36 2.07 14.98
CA GLY A 47 12.83 2.86 13.88
C GLY A 47 11.32 3.04 13.91
N SER A 48 10.79 3.57 12.81
CA SER A 48 9.36 3.76 12.60
C SER A 48 8.90 3.03 11.35
N LEU A 49 7.85 2.23 11.48
CA LEU A 49 7.22 1.52 10.38
C LEU A 49 6.25 2.47 9.68
N VAL A 50 6.41 2.64 8.37
CA VAL A 50 5.59 3.55 7.56
C VAL A 50 4.95 2.77 6.42
N SER A 51 3.64 2.97 6.22
CA SER A 51 2.91 2.45 5.06
C SER A 51 2.94 3.43 3.91
N HIS A 52 3.08 2.91 2.69
CA HIS A 52 3.09 3.67 1.45
C HIS A 52 2.70 2.77 0.28
N GLU A 53 2.70 3.31 -0.94
CA GLU A 53 2.36 2.57 -2.17
C GLU A 53 3.10 1.24 -2.32
N GLY A 54 4.43 1.26 -2.16
CA GLY A 54 5.27 0.06 -2.21
C GLY A 54 5.13 -0.88 -1.02
N GLY A 55 4.12 -0.69 -0.15
CA GLY A 55 3.87 -1.50 1.04
C GLY A 55 4.43 -0.89 2.31
N LEU A 56 5.22 -1.68 3.04
CA LEU A 56 5.73 -1.32 4.36
C LEU A 56 7.25 -1.13 4.35
N THR A 57 7.70 0.01 4.86
CA THR A 57 9.13 0.27 5.09
C THR A 57 9.40 0.68 6.54
N MET A 58 10.35 0.01 7.17
CA MET A 58 10.93 0.36 8.46
C MET A 58 12.05 1.39 8.25
N PHE A 59 11.84 2.60 8.75
CA PHE A 59 12.83 3.68 8.70
C PHE A 59 13.60 3.76 10.01
N SER A 60 14.91 3.53 9.94
CA SER A 60 15.81 3.57 11.10
C SER A 60 15.96 4.95 11.72
N ASN A 61 15.67 6.01 10.96
CA ASN A 61 15.77 7.40 11.37
C ASN A 61 14.72 8.25 10.66
N ILE A 62 13.96 9.06 11.42
CA ILE A 62 13.06 10.10 10.92
C ILE A 62 13.29 11.32 11.84
N PRO A 63 14.05 12.35 11.40
CA PRO A 63 14.56 13.41 12.28
C PRO A 63 13.55 14.56 12.49
N VAL A 64 12.26 14.23 12.49
CA VAL A 64 11.16 15.15 12.80
C VAL A 64 10.31 14.54 13.91
N ALA A 65 9.67 15.37 14.73
CA ALA A 65 8.76 14.87 15.75
C ALA A 65 7.51 14.27 15.08
N HIS A 66 7.34 12.95 15.20
CA HIS A 66 6.24 12.18 14.61
C HIS A 66 5.74 11.12 15.61
N GLY A 67 4.59 10.53 15.34
CA GLY A 67 3.96 9.47 16.12
C GLY A 67 3.07 8.61 15.23
N VAL A 68 2.58 7.49 15.76
CA VAL A 68 1.63 6.62 15.06
C VAL A 68 0.41 7.44 14.60
N GLY A 69 -0.03 7.21 13.37
CA GLY A 69 -1.10 7.93 12.68
C GLY A 69 -0.68 9.25 12.03
N ASP A 70 0.54 9.76 12.24
CA ASP A 70 1.01 10.91 11.47
C ASP A 70 1.25 10.53 10.02
N ARG A 71 0.82 11.40 9.10
CA ARG A 71 1.25 11.36 7.70
C ARG A 71 2.62 12.01 7.57
N VAL A 72 3.55 11.30 6.97
CA VAL A 72 4.95 11.72 6.77
C VAL A 72 5.31 11.68 5.30
N ARG A 73 6.14 12.63 4.87
CA ARG A 73 6.83 12.60 3.59
C ARG A 73 8.29 12.26 3.82
N ILE A 74 8.80 11.26 3.11
CA ILE A 74 10.17 10.78 3.28
C ILE A 74 10.85 10.72 1.92
N HIS A 75 12.02 11.33 1.82
CA HIS A 75 13.01 11.06 0.79
C HIS A 75 14.01 10.07 1.37
N TYR A 76 14.26 9.00 0.63
CA TYR A 76 15.17 7.95 1.05
C TYR A 76 15.89 7.39 -0.16
N ARG A 77 17.07 6.85 0.08
CA ARG A 77 17.88 6.14 -0.91
C ARG A 77 18.28 4.80 -0.31
N ASP A 78 18.65 3.87 -1.17
CA ASP A 78 19.20 2.56 -0.79
C ASP A 78 18.23 1.75 0.11
N VAL A 79 17.30 1.04 -0.54
CA VAL A 79 16.32 0.17 0.13
C VAL A 79 16.91 -1.22 0.28
N LEU A 80 16.92 -1.75 1.50
CA LEU A 80 17.27 -3.15 1.74
C LEU A 80 16.07 -4.04 1.40
N ASP A 81 16.31 -4.97 0.48
CA ASP A 81 15.35 -5.98 0.05
C ASP A 81 15.05 -6.96 1.21
N SER A 82 13.99 -6.65 1.94
CA SER A 82 13.50 -7.37 3.12
C SER A 82 12.01 -7.08 3.32
N PHE A 83 11.35 -7.84 4.20
CA PHE A 83 9.97 -7.57 4.58
C PHE A 83 9.82 -7.39 6.10
N PRO A 84 9.30 -6.23 6.57
CA PRO A 84 9.16 -4.98 5.83
C PRO A 84 10.48 -4.52 5.21
N SER A 85 10.42 -3.73 4.13
CA SER A 85 11.63 -3.13 3.56
C SER A 85 12.31 -2.24 4.60
N GLN A 86 13.62 -1.99 4.46
CA GLN A 86 14.35 -1.18 5.43
C GLN A 86 15.11 -0.06 4.73
N ALA A 87 15.09 1.14 5.34
CA ALA A 87 15.76 2.32 4.80
C ALA A 87 16.16 3.33 5.89
N ASP A 88 16.94 4.33 5.49
CA ASP A 88 17.18 5.55 6.27
C ASP A 88 16.24 6.67 5.79
N GLY A 89 15.51 7.28 6.72
CA GLY A 89 14.54 8.35 6.45
C GLY A 89 15.03 9.73 6.91
N SER A 90 16.35 9.99 6.86
CA SER A 90 16.96 11.23 7.35
C SER A 90 16.44 12.51 6.69
N GLN A 91 15.74 12.41 5.56
CA GLN A 91 15.05 13.51 4.91
C GLN A 91 13.55 13.30 5.00
N ALA A 92 12.95 13.72 6.11
CA ALA A 92 11.54 13.54 6.36
C ALA A 92 10.85 14.81 6.88
N THR A 93 9.55 14.92 6.61
CA THR A 93 8.67 15.97 7.15
C THR A 93 7.32 15.37 7.55
N VAL A 94 6.64 15.97 8.52
CA VAL A 94 5.26 15.63 8.86
C VAL A 94 4.34 16.50 8.02
N VAL A 95 3.42 15.86 7.30
CA VAL A 95 2.48 16.48 6.34
C VAL A 95 1.04 16.07 6.66
N SER A 96 0.75 15.86 7.94
CA SER A 96 -0.60 15.50 8.40
C SER A 96 -1.59 16.64 8.16
N SER A 97 -2.77 16.29 7.64
CA SER A 97 -3.83 17.26 7.39
C SER A 97 -4.34 17.88 8.69
N PRO A 98 -4.72 19.17 8.70
CA PRO A 98 -5.42 19.74 9.83
C PRO A 98 -6.74 18.99 10.05
N LYS A 99 -7.16 18.89 11.31
CA LYS A 99 -8.44 18.31 11.66
C LYS A 99 -9.57 19.02 10.89
N PRO A 100 -10.42 18.31 10.14
CA PRO A 100 -11.53 18.93 9.42
C PRO A 100 -12.50 19.65 10.35
N ASP A 101 -13.08 20.75 9.87
CA ASP A 101 -14.03 21.53 10.65
C ASP A 101 -15.27 20.70 11.02
N GLY A 102 -15.56 20.66 12.32
CA GLY A 102 -16.68 19.91 12.88
C GLY A 102 -16.41 18.42 13.09
N ALA A 103 -15.25 17.91 12.69
CA ALA A 103 -14.90 16.51 12.89
C ALA A 103 -14.75 16.15 14.36
N THR A 104 -15.16 14.94 14.74
CA THR A 104 -14.92 14.40 16.08
C THR A 104 -13.45 14.04 16.27
N TYR A 105 -12.83 13.42 15.27
CA TYR A 105 -11.42 13.02 15.29
C TYR A 105 -10.62 13.72 14.18
N SER A 106 -9.34 13.94 14.41
CA SER A 106 -8.35 14.19 13.36
C SER A 106 -8.00 12.91 12.61
N GLU A 107 -7.38 13.02 11.43
CA GLU A 107 -6.90 11.88 10.65
C GLU A 107 -6.01 10.95 11.49
N LYS A 108 -5.07 11.54 12.23
CA LYS A 108 -4.19 10.83 13.16
C LYS A 108 -4.96 10.04 14.22
N GLU A 109 -5.91 10.68 14.89
CA GLU A 109 -6.70 10.05 15.95
C GLU A 109 -7.60 8.93 15.41
N ALA A 110 -8.10 9.07 14.19
CA ALA A 110 -8.89 8.04 13.54
C ALA A 110 -8.03 6.83 13.12
N ILE A 111 -6.86 7.07 12.52
CA ILE A 111 -5.89 6.01 12.19
C ILE A 111 -5.46 5.24 13.44
N GLN A 112 -5.17 5.94 14.53
CA GLN A 112 -4.78 5.28 15.79
C GLN A 112 -5.87 4.33 16.29
N GLN A 113 -7.15 4.71 16.18
CA GLN A 113 -8.26 3.85 16.57
C GLN A 113 -8.44 2.66 15.61
N ALA A 114 -8.32 2.90 14.30
CA ALA A 114 -8.39 1.85 13.30
C ALA A 114 -7.28 0.80 13.48
N LEU A 115 -6.04 1.23 13.71
CA LEU A 115 -4.91 0.35 13.97
C LEU A 115 -5.06 -0.44 15.28
N GLU A 116 -5.61 0.17 16.33
CA GLU A 116 -5.87 -0.54 17.59
C GLU A 116 -6.88 -1.69 17.40
N LEU A 117 -7.92 -1.47 16.59
CA LEU A 117 -8.89 -2.52 16.28
C LEU A 117 -8.31 -3.61 15.38
N ALA A 118 -7.51 -3.22 14.39
CA ALA A 118 -6.91 -4.15 13.46
C ALA A 118 -5.98 -5.17 14.14
N ARG A 119 -5.45 -4.86 15.34
CA ARG A 119 -4.68 -5.82 16.15
C ARG A 119 -5.48 -7.07 16.55
N ALA A 120 -6.81 -6.99 16.53
CA ALA A 120 -7.69 -8.12 16.86
C ALA A 120 -8.11 -8.92 15.62
N PHE A 121 -7.78 -8.46 14.41
CA PHE A 121 -8.14 -9.18 13.19
C PHE A 121 -7.34 -10.49 13.08
N PRO A 122 -7.97 -11.56 12.58
CA PRO A 122 -7.26 -12.81 12.35
C PRO A 122 -6.16 -12.61 11.31
N SER A 123 -5.04 -13.29 11.49
CA SER A 123 -4.01 -13.40 10.47
C SER A 123 -3.58 -14.86 10.35
N SER A 124 -3.43 -15.31 9.10
CA SER A 124 -2.95 -16.63 8.74
C SER A 124 -1.47 -16.83 9.11
N ASP A 125 -0.69 -15.75 9.20
CA ASP A 125 0.70 -15.77 9.65
C ASP A 125 1.00 -14.64 10.66
N ALA A 126 1.02 -15.02 11.94
CA ALA A 126 1.34 -14.12 13.04
C ALA A 126 2.75 -13.48 12.94
N MET A 127 3.68 -14.02 12.12
CA MET A 127 5.01 -13.43 11.93
C MET A 127 5.03 -12.27 10.92
N SER A 128 4.01 -12.15 10.07
CA SER A 128 3.92 -11.12 9.02
C SER A 128 2.65 -10.25 9.11
N ALA A 129 1.84 -10.44 10.16
CA ALA A 129 0.60 -9.74 10.45
C ALA A 129 0.77 -8.24 10.84
N TYR A 130 1.33 -7.43 9.94
CA TYR A 130 1.39 -5.98 10.12
C TYR A 130 0.13 -5.34 9.53
N PRO A 131 -0.80 -4.80 10.34
CA PRO A 131 -1.90 -4.00 9.81
C PRO A 131 -1.38 -2.64 9.38
N PHE A 132 -1.70 -2.19 8.17
CA PHE A 132 -1.25 -0.91 7.65
C PHE A 132 -2.35 -0.17 6.89
N VAL A 133 -2.26 1.16 6.92
CA VAL A 133 -3.25 2.04 6.29
C VAL A 133 -2.94 2.15 4.80
N THR A 134 -3.92 1.78 3.98
CA THR A 134 -3.88 1.98 2.51
C THR A 134 -4.73 3.17 2.08
N TYR A 135 -5.70 3.56 2.89
CA TYR A 135 -6.63 4.64 2.54
C TYR A 135 -7.22 5.33 3.78
N THR A 136 -7.48 6.64 3.66
CA THR A 136 -8.17 7.45 4.67
C THR A 136 -9.01 8.54 4.03
N HIS A 137 -10.23 8.72 4.52
CA HIS A 137 -11.09 9.81 4.07
C HIS A 137 -12.11 10.23 5.14
N TYR A 138 -12.42 11.52 5.16
CA TYR A 138 -13.38 12.08 6.10
C TYR A 138 -14.70 12.42 5.40
N VAL A 139 -15.76 11.71 5.79
CA VAL A 139 -17.14 11.91 5.33
C VAL A 139 -17.81 12.96 6.21
N LYS A 140 -17.83 14.20 5.73
CA LYS A 140 -18.31 15.37 6.50
C LYS A 140 -19.78 15.28 6.92
N GLU A 141 -20.64 14.72 6.07
CA GLU A 141 -22.08 14.60 6.33
C GLU A 141 -22.39 13.66 7.50
N ALA A 142 -21.55 12.65 7.70
CA ALA A 142 -21.70 11.63 8.72
C ALA A 142 -20.84 11.89 9.97
N ASP A 143 -19.84 12.78 9.88
CA ASP A 143 -18.78 12.93 10.89
C ASP A 143 -18.09 11.58 11.17
N VAL A 144 -17.63 10.96 10.09
CA VAL A 144 -16.99 9.63 10.09
C VAL A 144 -15.71 9.68 9.26
N TRP A 145 -14.65 9.06 9.77
CA TRP A 145 -13.48 8.69 9.01
C TRP A 145 -13.63 7.27 8.47
N GLU A 146 -13.56 7.12 7.16
CA GLU A 146 -13.40 5.85 6.47
C GLU A 146 -11.90 5.55 6.34
N ILE A 147 -11.46 4.43 6.88
CA ILE A 147 -10.05 4.01 6.90
C ILE A 147 -9.96 2.57 6.41
N THR A 148 -9.16 2.34 5.38
CA THR A 148 -8.85 0.98 4.94
C THR A 148 -7.55 0.51 5.58
N ILE A 149 -7.62 -0.64 6.24
CA ILE A 149 -6.48 -1.35 6.80
C ILE A 149 -6.27 -2.63 6.00
N GLN A 150 -5.06 -2.83 5.51
CA GLN A 150 -4.61 -4.08 4.94
C GLN A 150 -3.72 -4.82 5.94
N ILE A 151 -3.84 -6.14 6.01
CA ILE A 151 -2.85 -7.01 6.67
C ILE A 151 -2.15 -7.77 5.56
N TYR A 152 -0.82 -7.86 5.62
CA TYR A 152 -0.06 -8.50 4.55
C TYR A 152 -0.51 -9.94 4.29
N GLY A 153 -0.82 -10.26 3.04
CA GLY A 153 -1.33 -11.58 2.63
C GLY A 153 -2.79 -11.85 3.02
N GLU A 154 -3.49 -10.85 3.54
CA GLU A 154 -4.90 -10.89 3.91
C GLU A 154 -5.67 -9.80 3.15
N GLU A 155 -6.99 -9.92 3.17
CA GLU A 155 -7.88 -8.94 2.54
C GLU A 155 -7.90 -7.59 3.28
N GLU A 156 -8.30 -6.54 2.56
CA GLU A 156 -8.46 -5.20 3.12
C GLU A 156 -9.75 -5.08 3.96
N HIS A 157 -9.66 -4.37 5.09
CA HIS A 157 -10.76 -4.06 5.98
C HIS A 157 -11.09 -2.57 5.96
N LEU A 158 -12.35 -2.23 5.65
CA LEU A 158 -12.88 -0.87 5.81
C LEU A 158 -13.38 -0.67 7.24
N ILE A 159 -12.83 0.34 7.92
CA ILE A 159 -13.18 0.74 9.28
C ILE A 159 -13.73 2.15 9.26
N GLU A 160 -14.91 2.34 9.87
CA GLU A 160 -15.56 3.64 10.04
C GLU A 160 -15.38 4.14 11.48
N ILE A 161 -14.70 5.27 11.66
CA ILE A 161 -14.42 5.91 12.96
C ILE A 161 -15.22 7.21 13.08
N GLY A 162 -16.25 7.26 13.93
CA GLY A 162 -17.07 8.45 14.12
C GLY A 162 -17.43 8.74 15.57
N SER A 163 -18.22 9.80 15.80
CA SER A 163 -18.73 10.16 17.14
C SER A 163 -19.57 9.08 17.80
N ASN A 164 -20.19 8.20 17.01
CA ASN A 164 -21.00 7.09 17.50
C ASN A 164 -20.18 5.84 17.88
N GLY A 165 -18.84 5.94 17.82
CA GLY A 165 -17.92 4.83 18.07
C GLY A 165 -17.30 4.30 16.77
N VAL A 166 -16.76 3.09 16.86
CA VAL A 166 -16.17 2.42 15.70
C VAL A 166 -17.13 1.38 15.15
N SER A 167 -17.36 1.44 13.84
CA SER A 167 -17.99 0.38 13.07
C SER A 167 -16.92 -0.26 12.20
N VAL A 168 -16.83 -1.58 12.26
CA VAL A 168 -16.02 -2.38 11.33
C VAL A 168 -17.02 -3.18 10.54
N ASP A 169 -16.99 -3.06 9.21
CA ASP A 169 -17.80 -3.92 8.35
C ASP A 169 -17.21 -5.34 8.43
N HIS A 170 -17.77 -6.16 9.32
CA HIS A 170 -17.34 -7.53 9.53
C HIS A 170 -18.13 -8.43 8.58
N CYS A 171 -17.45 -9.00 7.58
CA CYS A 171 -17.92 -10.25 7.00
C CYS A 171 -17.03 -11.39 7.50
N GLU A 172 -17.63 -12.55 7.75
CA GLU A 172 -16.93 -13.73 8.23
C GLU A 172 -16.41 -14.56 7.04
N HIS A 173 -15.10 -14.64 6.87
CA HIS A 173 -14.47 -15.37 5.77
C HIS A 173 -14.08 -16.79 6.16
N SER A 174 -14.56 -17.75 5.36
CA SER A 174 -14.11 -19.14 5.39
C SER A 174 -13.06 -19.37 4.30
N SER A 175 -11.91 -19.90 4.69
CA SER A 175 -10.90 -20.42 3.77
C SER A 175 -11.45 -21.59 2.96
N LEU A 176 -11.89 -21.32 1.73
CA LEU A 176 -12.06 -22.21 0.58
C LEU A 176 -12.85 -23.54 0.71
N THR A 177 -13.33 -23.97 1.88
CA THR A 177 -14.33 -25.04 2.02
C THR A 177 -15.07 -24.90 3.34
N ASP A 178 -16.17 -24.13 3.35
CA ASP A 178 -17.40 -24.33 4.15
C ASP A 178 -18.22 -23.02 4.23
N TYR A 179 -19.29 -22.96 3.43
CA TYR A 179 -20.57 -22.23 3.58
C TYR A 179 -20.67 -20.89 4.37
N SER A 180 -19.68 -19.99 4.34
CA SER A 180 -19.82 -18.61 4.84
C SER A 180 -19.56 -17.58 3.73
N PRO A 181 -20.38 -16.52 3.59
CA PRO A 181 -20.12 -15.47 2.61
C PRO A 181 -18.84 -14.70 2.93
N ALA A 182 -17.95 -14.60 1.95
CA ALA A 182 -16.76 -13.75 1.96
C ALA A 182 -17.09 -12.35 1.40
N CYS A 183 -16.52 -11.27 1.93
CA CYS A 183 -16.53 -9.95 1.32
C CYS A 183 -15.15 -9.39 0.97
N PHE A 184 -14.98 -8.79 -0.19
CA PHE A 184 -13.75 -8.08 -0.50
C PHE A 184 -14.06 -6.74 -1.15
N THR A 185 -13.09 -5.83 -1.06
CA THR A 185 -13.13 -4.56 -1.79
C THR A 185 -12.15 -4.64 -2.95
N GLY A 186 -12.59 -4.22 -4.14
CA GLY A 186 -11.74 -4.16 -5.31
C GLY A 186 -12.20 -3.13 -6.32
N TYR A 187 -11.48 -3.02 -7.43
CA TYR A 187 -11.78 -2.04 -8.46
C TYR A 187 -12.41 -2.70 -9.67
N VAL A 188 -13.46 -2.08 -10.20
CA VAL A 188 -14.10 -2.53 -11.43
C VAL A 188 -13.19 -2.20 -12.61
N ILE A 189 -12.76 -3.21 -13.34
CA ILE A 189 -11.97 -3.06 -14.57
C ILE A 189 -12.81 -3.44 -15.80
N GLU A 190 -12.16 -3.68 -16.95
CA GLU A 190 -12.82 -4.14 -18.17
C GLU A 190 -13.74 -5.35 -17.93
N ASN A 191 -14.85 -5.41 -18.68
CA ASN A 191 -15.86 -6.48 -18.59
C ASN A 191 -16.50 -6.65 -17.20
N ARG A 192 -16.39 -5.66 -16.31
CA ARG A 192 -16.88 -5.71 -14.92
C ARG A 192 -16.21 -6.80 -14.09
N LEU A 193 -14.99 -7.19 -14.47
CA LEU A 193 -14.09 -7.89 -13.58
C LEU A 193 -13.77 -6.98 -12.40
N ILE A 194 -13.60 -7.56 -11.23
CA ILE A 194 -13.12 -6.84 -10.06
C ILE A 194 -11.67 -7.28 -9.82
N SER A 195 -10.75 -6.32 -9.81
CA SER A 195 -9.38 -6.56 -9.38
C SER A 195 -9.31 -6.69 -7.86
N THR A 196 -8.74 -7.79 -7.41
CA THR A 196 -8.41 -8.06 -6.01
C THR A 196 -6.94 -7.69 -5.76
N GLU A 197 -6.41 -7.97 -4.56
CA GLU A 197 -5.00 -7.78 -4.25
C GLU A 197 -4.08 -8.53 -5.20
N ASN A 198 -4.46 -9.67 -5.79
CA ASN A 198 -3.55 -10.45 -6.65
C ASN A 198 -4.22 -11.13 -7.86
N ASP A 199 -5.52 -10.94 -8.05
CA ASP A 199 -6.30 -11.72 -9.01
C ASP A 199 -7.53 -10.94 -9.52
N LEU A 200 -8.34 -11.61 -10.32
CA LEU A 200 -9.51 -11.09 -10.97
C LEU A 200 -10.70 -12.01 -10.74
N ILE A 201 -11.80 -11.43 -10.28
CA ILE A 201 -13.05 -12.16 -10.09
C ILE A 201 -14.17 -11.53 -10.91
N THR A 202 -14.89 -12.36 -11.66
CA THR A 202 -16.16 -12.00 -12.30
C THR A 202 -17.31 -12.32 -11.36
N PHE A 203 -18.22 -11.36 -11.14
CA PHE A 203 -19.42 -11.59 -10.34
C PHE A 203 -20.69 -11.61 -11.17
N THR A 204 -21.47 -12.68 -11.01
CA THR A 204 -22.89 -12.63 -11.32
C THR A 204 -23.61 -11.86 -10.20
N ASN A 205 -24.64 -11.07 -10.54
CA ASN A 205 -25.38 -10.19 -9.61
C ASN A 205 -24.60 -9.02 -8.99
N LEU A 206 -23.48 -8.60 -9.58
CA LEU A 206 -22.82 -7.34 -9.20
C LEU A 206 -23.77 -6.14 -9.37
N ILE A 207 -23.66 -5.15 -8.48
CA ILE A 207 -24.47 -3.93 -8.50
C ILE A 207 -24.42 -3.23 -9.86
N ARG A 208 -25.58 -3.00 -10.47
CA ARG A 208 -25.68 -2.52 -11.86
C ARG A 208 -25.08 -1.13 -12.08
N SER A 209 -25.02 -0.31 -11.04
CA SER A 209 -24.46 1.04 -11.10
C SER A 209 -22.94 1.10 -11.03
N ALA A 210 -22.26 -0.02 -10.74
CA ALA A 210 -20.80 -0.06 -10.79
C ALA A 210 -20.31 0.12 -12.23
N GLU A 211 -19.37 1.02 -12.44
CA GLU A 211 -18.73 1.32 -13.72
C GLU A 211 -17.21 1.13 -13.60
N ILE A 212 -16.50 1.09 -14.73
CA ILE A 212 -15.03 0.97 -14.73
C ILE A 212 -14.41 2.07 -13.85
N GLY A 213 -13.45 1.70 -13.02
CA GLY A 213 -12.79 2.54 -12.03
C GLY A 213 -13.52 2.67 -10.70
N ASP A 214 -14.77 2.21 -10.58
CA ASP A 214 -15.42 2.22 -9.28
C ASP A 214 -14.77 1.24 -8.32
N ARG A 215 -14.59 1.66 -7.06
CA ARG A 215 -14.28 0.78 -5.95
C ARG A 215 -15.58 0.16 -5.47
N VAL A 216 -15.62 -1.16 -5.35
CA VAL A 216 -16.82 -1.91 -4.99
C VAL A 216 -16.50 -2.89 -3.88
N SER A 217 -17.30 -2.84 -2.81
CA SER A 217 -17.36 -3.88 -1.79
C SER A 217 -18.38 -4.92 -2.24
N VAL A 218 -17.98 -6.19 -2.27
CA VAL A 218 -18.79 -7.32 -2.74
C VAL A 218 -18.80 -8.39 -1.68
N GLU A 219 -19.98 -8.77 -1.21
CA GLU A 219 -20.22 -10.00 -0.45
C GLU A 219 -20.59 -11.11 -1.43
N TYR A 220 -19.95 -12.27 -1.33
CA TYR A 220 -20.07 -13.39 -2.24
C TYR A 220 -19.93 -14.70 -1.49
N THR A 221 -20.33 -15.80 -2.13
CA THR A 221 -20.15 -17.14 -1.55
C THR A 221 -19.11 -17.94 -2.34
N ASP A 222 -19.56 -18.81 -3.22
CA ASP A 222 -18.72 -19.80 -3.87
C ASP A 222 -17.92 -19.15 -5.00
N VAL A 223 -16.59 -19.26 -4.91
CA VAL A 223 -15.69 -18.98 -6.03
C VAL A 223 -15.49 -20.26 -6.81
N LYS A 224 -15.83 -20.22 -8.09
CA LYS A 224 -15.58 -21.31 -9.03
C LYS A 224 -14.14 -21.23 -9.49
N GLU A 225 -13.44 -22.36 -9.42
CA GLU A 225 -12.14 -22.55 -10.06
C GLU A 225 -12.26 -22.29 -11.57
N SER A 226 -11.84 -21.11 -11.98
CA SER A 226 -11.83 -20.60 -13.35
C SER A 226 -10.82 -19.45 -13.39
N TYR A 227 -10.37 -19.07 -14.59
CA TYR A 227 -9.52 -17.88 -14.75
C TYR A 227 -10.06 -16.96 -15.86
N PRO A 228 -10.37 -15.68 -15.58
CA PRO A 228 -10.52 -15.11 -14.22
C PRO A 228 -11.49 -15.92 -13.36
N ALA A 229 -11.31 -15.88 -12.04
CA ALA A 229 -12.19 -16.55 -11.11
C ALA A 229 -13.63 -16.04 -11.26
N SER A 230 -14.62 -16.83 -10.85
CA SER A 230 -16.02 -16.43 -10.99
C SER A 230 -16.87 -16.79 -9.78
N ALA A 231 -17.74 -15.89 -9.38
CA ALA A 231 -18.58 -16.04 -8.20
C ALA A 231 -19.96 -15.40 -8.38
N THR A 232 -20.83 -15.57 -7.39
CA THR A 232 -22.13 -14.87 -7.32
C THR A 232 -22.08 -13.89 -6.16
N ALA A 233 -22.32 -12.61 -6.44
CA ALA A 233 -22.48 -11.62 -5.39
C ALA A 233 -23.81 -11.85 -4.66
N VAL A 234 -23.74 -11.99 -3.34
CA VAL A 234 -24.87 -11.95 -2.41
C VAL A 234 -25.35 -10.51 -2.27
N SER A 235 -24.40 -9.59 -2.08
CA SER A 235 -24.63 -8.16 -2.03
C SER A 235 -23.42 -7.42 -2.62
N SER A 236 -23.62 -6.19 -3.09
CA SER A 236 -22.51 -5.33 -3.52
C SER A 236 -22.89 -3.86 -3.45
N LYS A 237 -21.90 -3.03 -3.15
CA LYS A 237 -22.04 -1.58 -2.96
C LYS A 237 -20.87 -0.87 -3.61
N VAL A 238 -21.14 0.16 -4.39
CA VAL A 238 -20.09 1.10 -4.81
C VAL A 238 -19.65 1.88 -3.58
N VAL A 239 -18.38 1.74 -3.25
CA VAL A 239 -17.69 2.41 -2.13
C VAL A 239 -16.57 3.31 -2.66
N SER A 240 -16.66 3.71 -3.94
CA SER A 240 -15.79 4.72 -4.53
C SER A 240 -15.79 5.97 -3.66
N PRO A 241 -14.61 6.49 -3.29
CA PRO A 241 -14.53 7.66 -2.46
C PRO A 241 -14.97 8.90 -3.23
N PRO A 242 -15.46 9.93 -2.53
CA PRO A 242 -15.70 11.20 -3.19
C PRO A 242 -14.36 11.77 -3.67
N LYS A 243 -14.45 12.59 -4.70
CA LYS A 243 -13.29 13.27 -5.28
C LYS A 243 -12.60 14.11 -4.19
N PRO A 244 -11.28 13.95 -3.97
CA PRO A 244 -10.53 14.78 -3.03
C PRO A 244 -10.63 16.26 -3.38
N ASP A 245 -10.62 17.12 -2.36
CA ASP A 245 -10.68 18.58 -2.55
C ASP A 245 -9.47 19.06 -3.36
N GLY A 246 -9.74 19.89 -4.38
CA GLY A 246 -8.70 20.43 -5.25
C GLY A 246 -8.21 19.46 -6.34
N ALA A 247 -8.58 18.19 -6.30
CA ALA A 247 -8.12 17.22 -7.27
C ALA A 247 -8.61 17.50 -8.70
N THR A 248 -7.81 17.17 -9.70
CA THR A 248 -8.27 17.15 -11.10
C THR A 248 -9.20 15.97 -11.36
N TYR A 249 -8.89 14.79 -10.82
CA TYR A 249 -9.66 13.55 -11.00
C TYR A 249 -10.15 12.99 -9.66
N SER A 250 -11.32 12.35 -9.67
CA SER A 250 -11.71 11.36 -8.66
C SER A 250 -10.91 10.06 -8.82
N GLU A 251 -10.92 9.18 -7.82
CA GLU A 251 -10.29 7.86 -7.91
C GLU A 251 -10.74 7.10 -9.15
N LYS A 252 -12.05 7.06 -9.38
CA LYS A 252 -12.65 6.44 -10.56
C LYS A 252 -12.09 7.00 -11.86
N GLU A 253 -12.05 8.32 -11.99
CA GLU A 253 -11.56 8.97 -13.20
C GLU A 253 -10.06 8.74 -13.39
N ALA A 254 -9.27 8.74 -12.31
CA ALA A 254 -7.84 8.46 -12.35
C ALA A 254 -7.55 7.03 -12.79
N ILE A 255 -8.29 6.05 -12.24
CA ILE A 255 -8.21 4.64 -12.65
C ILE A 255 -8.59 4.49 -14.12
N GLN A 256 -9.67 5.15 -14.57
CA GLN A 256 -10.06 5.11 -15.98
C GLN A 256 -8.95 5.65 -16.89
N GLN A 257 -8.28 6.75 -16.52
CA GLN A 257 -7.13 7.26 -17.28
C GLN A 257 -5.94 6.29 -17.25
N ALA A 258 -5.64 5.70 -16.10
CA ALA A 258 -4.55 4.74 -15.95
C ALA A 258 -4.78 3.48 -16.79
N LEU A 259 -5.99 2.93 -16.79
CA LEU A 259 -6.36 1.77 -17.62
C LEU A 259 -6.29 2.09 -19.12
N LEU A 260 -6.69 3.30 -19.52
CA LEU A 260 -6.54 3.75 -20.93
C LEU A 260 -5.06 3.79 -21.32
N TYR A 261 -4.22 4.44 -20.52
CA TYR A 261 -2.79 4.52 -20.77
C TYR A 261 -2.12 3.14 -20.79
N TYR A 262 -2.43 2.29 -19.80
CA TYR A 262 -1.95 0.92 -19.70
C TYR A 262 -2.29 0.13 -20.98
N ASN A 263 -3.55 0.20 -21.43
CA ASN A 263 -4.01 -0.48 -22.64
C ASN A 263 -3.32 0.04 -23.91
N GLU A 264 -3.01 1.33 -24.00
CA GLU A 264 -2.31 1.89 -25.16
C GLU A 264 -0.84 1.43 -25.25
N GLN A 265 -0.18 1.23 -24.10
CA GLN A 265 1.22 0.81 -24.05
C GLN A 265 1.41 -0.71 -24.17
N ASN A 266 0.55 -1.50 -23.53
CA ASN A 266 0.77 -2.93 -23.34
C ASN A 266 -0.07 -3.83 -24.26
N ARG A 267 -1.11 -3.30 -24.93
CA ARG A 267 -1.92 -4.09 -25.86
C ARG A 267 -1.17 -4.26 -27.19
N GLN A 268 -0.25 -5.22 -27.24
CA GLN A 268 0.26 -5.71 -28.53
C GLN A 268 -0.85 -6.52 -29.22
N PRO A 269 -1.26 -6.18 -30.45
CA PRO A 269 -2.39 -6.84 -31.12
C PRO A 269 -2.14 -8.32 -31.49
N GLU A 270 -0.92 -8.83 -31.31
CA GLU A 270 -0.52 -10.18 -31.74
C GLU A 270 0.14 -11.05 -30.64
N SER A 271 0.26 -10.57 -29.39
CA SER A 271 0.76 -11.40 -28.28
C SER A 271 -0.41 -12.05 -27.52
N ASP A 272 -0.55 -13.36 -27.67
CA ASP A 272 -1.22 -14.23 -26.71
C ASP A 272 -0.23 -14.41 -25.52
N PRO A 273 -0.63 -14.27 -24.24
CA PRO A 273 -2.00 -14.30 -23.72
C PRO A 273 -2.65 -12.94 -23.49
N VAL A 274 -3.98 -12.95 -23.38
CA VAL A 274 -4.80 -11.81 -22.92
C VAL A 274 -4.41 -11.45 -21.48
N ALA A 275 -3.52 -10.47 -21.30
CA ALA A 275 -3.24 -9.88 -20.01
C ALA A 275 -4.43 -9.01 -19.57
N PHE A 276 -4.90 -9.22 -18.35
CA PHE A 276 -5.91 -8.37 -17.73
C PHE A 276 -5.23 -7.54 -16.62
N PRO A 277 -5.44 -6.22 -16.59
CA PRO A 277 -4.81 -5.36 -15.59
C PRO A 277 -5.43 -5.56 -14.21
N VAL A 278 -4.61 -5.84 -13.20
CA VAL A 278 -5.00 -5.88 -11.79
C VAL A 278 -4.53 -4.60 -11.11
N ILE A 279 -5.47 -3.85 -10.52
CA ILE A 279 -5.16 -2.65 -9.73
C ILE A 279 -4.92 -3.08 -8.29
N HIS A 280 -3.68 -2.92 -7.82
CA HIS A 280 -3.26 -3.28 -6.46
C HIS A 280 -3.39 -2.12 -5.49
N PHE A 281 -3.13 -0.92 -5.98
CA PHE A 281 -2.98 0.26 -5.14
C PHE A 281 -3.42 1.50 -5.88
N CYS A 282 -4.05 2.42 -5.16
CA CYS A 282 -4.49 3.71 -5.68
C CYS A 282 -4.46 4.74 -4.55
N THR A 283 -3.68 5.81 -4.74
CA THR A 283 -3.58 6.91 -3.76
C THR A 283 -3.51 8.27 -4.44
N TYR A 284 -4.00 9.30 -3.75
CA TYR A 284 -3.95 10.68 -4.20
C TYR A 284 -2.91 11.48 -3.42
N HIS A 285 -2.13 12.29 -4.15
CA HIS A 285 -1.16 13.23 -3.63
C HIS A 285 -1.63 14.66 -3.92
N ASP A 286 -2.10 15.34 -2.87
CA ASP A 286 -2.70 16.67 -2.91
C ASP A 286 -1.73 17.78 -3.36
N GLU A 287 -0.47 17.72 -2.96
CA GLU A 287 0.51 18.76 -3.29
C GLU A 287 0.88 18.85 -4.77
N THR A 288 0.84 17.73 -5.49
CA THR A 288 1.17 17.66 -6.91
C THR A 288 -0.06 17.48 -7.79
N ASP A 289 -1.24 17.33 -7.19
CA ASP A 289 -2.48 16.93 -7.85
C ASP A 289 -2.29 15.66 -8.72
N THR A 290 -1.66 14.64 -8.13
CA THR A 290 -1.31 13.40 -8.82
C THR A 290 -1.98 12.21 -8.16
N TRP A 291 -2.47 11.28 -8.98
CA TRP A 291 -2.85 9.95 -8.53
C TRP A 291 -1.74 8.97 -8.86
N THR A 292 -1.38 8.13 -7.90
CA THR A 292 -0.45 7.03 -8.12
C THR A 292 -1.20 5.72 -8.04
N ILE A 293 -1.08 4.92 -9.10
CA ILE A 293 -1.89 3.72 -9.32
C ILE A 293 -0.94 2.61 -9.77
N THR A 294 -0.92 1.51 -9.01
CA THR A 294 -0.12 0.33 -9.35
C THR A 294 -0.99 -0.67 -10.11
N ILE A 295 -0.58 -1.00 -11.34
CA ILE A 295 -1.25 -1.97 -12.21
C ILE A 295 -0.24 -3.07 -12.56
N ASN A 296 -0.60 -4.33 -12.31
CA ASN A 296 0.16 -5.49 -12.75
C ASN A 296 -0.64 -6.36 -13.71
N ASP A 297 0.08 -7.13 -14.49
CA ASP A 297 -0.49 -8.16 -15.34
C ASP A 297 -0.53 -9.48 -14.59
N VAL A 298 -1.64 -10.18 -14.73
CA VAL A 298 -1.68 -11.60 -14.40
C VAL A 298 -1.53 -12.35 -15.71
N ASP A 299 -0.32 -12.85 -15.93
CA ASP A 299 0.04 -13.68 -17.08
C ASP A 299 -0.79 -14.98 -17.07
N ILE A 300 -1.51 -15.23 -18.16
CA ILE A 300 -2.22 -16.49 -18.36
C ILE A 300 -1.24 -17.49 -18.98
N GLU A 301 -0.60 -18.33 -18.18
CA GLU A 301 -0.03 -19.57 -18.74
C GLU A 301 -1.21 -20.49 -19.15
N ILE A 302 -1.49 -20.56 -20.46
CA ILE A 302 -2.52 -21.43 -21.06
C ILE A 302 -1.98 -22.86 -21.20
#